data_AF-A0A6G8U053-F1
#
_entry.id   AF-A0A6G8U053-F1
#
_cell.length_a   1.000
_cell.length_b   1.000
_cell.length_c   1.000
_cell.angle_alpha   90.00
_cell.angle_beta   90.00
_cell.angle_gamma   90.00
#
_symmetry.space_group_name_H-M   'P 1'
#
loop_
_entity.id
_entity.type
_entity.pdbx_description
1 polymer ?
#
loop_
_entity_poly.entity_id
_entity_poly.type
_entity_poly.pdbx_seq_one_letter_code
_entity_poly.pdbx_strand_id
1 'polypeptide(L)' 'MDKALAYAISAIIVGFGVWIFVMGLGSSSPSLWSIVGLVPVAIGLTSAFGPS' A
#
# COMPACT_ATOMS: atom_id res chain seq x y z
N MET A 1 -7.24 -18.32 -7.33
CA MET A 1 -5.84 -17.86 -7.45
C MET A 1 -5.03 -18.58 -6.42
N ASP A 2 -3.77 -18.92 -6.72
CA ASP A 2 -2.89 -19.54 -5.73
C ASP A 2 -2.68 -18.58 -4.55
N LYS A 3 -2.68 -19.10 -3.31
CA LYS A 3 -2.62 -18.24 -2.11
C LYS A 3 -1.30 -17.46 -2.07
N ALA A 4 -0.22 -18.07 -2.58
CA ALA A 4 1.07 -17.41 -2.72
C ALA A 4 1.01 -16.21 -3.68
N LEU A 5 0.29 -16.34 -4.79
CA LEU A 5 0.11 -15.26 -5.76
C LEU A 5 -0.71 -14.10 -5.17
N ALA A 6 -1.75 -14.39 -4.39
CA ALA A 6 -2.55 -13.37 -3.73
C ALA A 6 -1.73 -12.56 -2.70
N TYR A 7 -0.88 -13.23 -1.91
CA TYR A 7 0.04 -12.56 -1.00
C TYR A 7 1.09 -11.72 -1.73
N ALA A 8 1.63 -12.22 -2.84
CA ALA A 8 2.60 -11.47 -3.65
C ALA A 8 1.99 -10.17 -4.19
N ILE A 9 0.76 -10.22 -4.71
CA ILE A 9 0.03 -9.04 -5.18
C ILE A 9 -0.22 -8.05 -4.03
N SER A 10 -0.66 -8.53 -2.87
CA SER A 10 -0.84 -7.67 -1.69
C SER A 10 0.46 -7.01 -1.23
N ALA A 11 1.57 -7.74 -1.21
CA ALA A 11 2.87 -7.20 -0.84
C ALA A 11 3.33 -6.08 -1.79
N ILE A 12 3.08 -6.23 -3.10
CA ILE A 12 3.36 -5.20 -4.10
C ILE A 12 2.52 -3.95 -3.83
N ILE A 13 1.23 -4.11 -3.53
CA ILE A 13 0.32 -2.99 -3.24
C ILE A 13 0.78 -2.24 -1.98
N VAL A 14 1.14 -2.95 -0.91
CA VAL A 14 1.68 -2.32 0.31
C VAL A 14 2.98 -1.59 0.01
N GLY A 15 3.92 -2.25 -0.69
CA GLY A 15 5.19 -1.65 -1.07
C GLY A 15 5.03 -0.37 -1.90
N PHE A 16 4.07 -0.37 -2.84
CA PHE A 16 3.74 0.81 -3.63
C PHE A 16 3.22 1.96 -2.77
N GLY A 17 2.38 1.69 -1.77
CA GLY A 17 1.91 2.70 -0.84
C GLY A 17 3.01 3.30 0.04
N VAL A 18 3.92 2.47 0.54
CA VAL A 18 5.12 2.93 1.27
C VAL A 18 6.01 3.79 0.38
N TRP A 19 6.19 3.40 -0.89
CA TRP A 19 6.98 4.16 -1.85
C TRP A 19 6.38 5.56 -2.12
N ILE A 20 5.07 5.65 -2.33
CA ILE A 20 4.34 6.93 -2.46
C ILE A 20 4.56 7.79 -1.22
N PHE A 21 4.43 7.21 -0.03
CA PHE A 21 4.63 7.93 1.23
C PHE A 21 6.03 8.56 1.28
N VAL A 22 7.07 7.76 1.00
CA VAL A 22 8.47 8.22 1.02
C VAL A 22 8.72 9.32 -0.02
N MET A 23 8.23 9.15 -1.25
CA MET A 23 8.38 10.15 -2.30
C MET A 23 7.67 11.47 -1.97
N GLY A 24 6.58 11.39 -1.21
CA GLY A 24 5.81 12.54 -0.77
C GLY A 24 6.44 13.37 0.35
N LEU A 25 7.43 12.84 1.08
CA LEU A 25 8.07 13.55 2.20
C LEU A 25 8.84 14.81 1.76
N GLY A 26 9.31 14.85 0.52
CA GLY A 26 9.98 16.02 -0.07
C GLY A 26 9.04 17.05 -0.69
N SER A 27 7.72 16.84 -0.63
CA SER A 27 6.71 17.72 -1.23
C SER A 27 6.35 18.90 -0.31
N SER A 28 5.83 19.99 -0.89
CA SER A 28 5.23 21.10 -0.15
C SER A 28 3.99 20.71 0.68
N SER A 29 3.43 19.51 0.46
CA SER A 29 2.25 19.03 1.18
C SER A 29 2.41 17.58 1.69
N PRO A 30 3.28 17.32 2.69
CA PRO A 30 3.57 15.95 3.17
C PRO A 30 2.36 15.21 3.74
N SER A 31 1.42 15.94 4.35
CA SER A 31 0.18 15.38 4.91
C SER A 31 -0.73 14.77 3.83
N LEU A 32 -0.79 15.39 2.64
CA LEU A 32 -1.56 14.89 1.50
C LEU A 32 -0.99 13.55 1.02
N TRP A 33 0.33 13.50 0.83
CA TRP A 33 1.01 12.27 0.42
C TRP A 33 0.94 11.16 1.46
N SER A 34 0.88 11.53 2.73
CA SER A 34 0.64 10.57 3.81
C SER A 34 -0.69 9.84 3.62
N ILE A 35 -1.75 10.58 3.30
CA ILE A 35 -3.07 10.00 3.01
C ILE A 35 -3.02 9.15 1.74
N VAL A 36 -2.42 9.66 0.67
CA VAL A 36 -2.35 8.97 -0.62
C VAL A 36 -1.55 7.66 -0.52
N GLY A 37 -0.48 7.62 0.30
CA GLY A 37 0.30 6.40 0.54
C GLY A 37 -0.40 5.40 1.47
N LEU A 38 -1.16 5.89 2.47
CA LEU A 38 -1.88 5.03 3.42
C LEU A 38 -3.01 4.22 2.77
N VAL A 39 -3.68 4.77 1.75
CA VAL A 39 -4.78 4.07 1.04
C VAL A 39 -4.33 2.73 0.45
N PRO A 40 -3.33 2.66 -0.44
CA PRO A 40 -2.83 1.38 -0.94
C PRO A 40 -2.24 0.48 0.15
N VAL A 41 -1.60 1.03 1.20
CA VAL A 41 -1.16 0.20 2.35
C VAL A 41 -2.36 -0.52 3.00
N ALA A 42 -3.43 0.22 3.29
CA ALA A 42 -4.64 -0.36 3.87
C ALA A 42 -5.30 -1.39 2.94
N ILE A 43 -5.34 -1.13 1.63
CA ILE A 43 -5.89 -2.07 0.64
C ILE A 43 -5.05 -3.35 0.57
N GLY A 44 -3.71 -3.22 0.51
CA GLY A 44 -2.82 -4.39 0.46
C GLY A 44 -2.91 -5.24 1.73
N LEU A 45 -3.02 -4.62 2.90
CA LEU A 45 -3.23 -5.34 4.16
C LEU A 45 -4.59 -6.04 4.21
N THR A 46 -5.68 -5.33 3.89
CA THR A 46 -7.02 -5.93 3.90
C THR A 46 -7.18 -7.00 2.82
N SER A 47 -6.47 -6.91 1.69
CA SER A 47 -6.45 -7.95 0.66
C SER A 47 -5.65 -9.19 1.08
N ALA A 48 -4.60 -9.03 1.90
CA ALA A 48 -3.80 -10.14 2.42
C ALA A 48 -4.50 -10.90 3.56
N PHE A 49 -5.29 -10.20 4.38
CA PHE A 49 -5.93 -10.74 5.58
C PHE A 49 -7.46 -10.80 5.48
N GLY A 50 -8.03 -10.47 4.32
CA GLY A 50 -9.46 -10.51 4.07
C GLY A 50 -10.00 -11.95 4.05
N PRO A 51 -11.31 -12.13 4.29
CA PRO A 51 -11.93 -13.45 4.26
C PRO A 51 -11.72 -14.12 2.89
N SER A 52 -11.25 -15.37 2.93
CA SER A 52 -11.03 -16.24 1.76
C SER A 52 -12.31 -16.91 1.29
#